data_AF-A0A642PLA9-F1
#
_entry.id   AF-A0A642PLA9-F1
#
_cell.length_a   1.000
_cell.length_b   1.000
_cell.length_c   1.000
_cell.angle_alpha   90.00
_cell.angle_beta   90.00
_cell.angle_gamma   90.00
#
_symmetry.space_group_name_H-M   'P 1'
#
loop_
_entity.id
_entity.type
_entity.pdbx_description
1 polymer ?
#
loop_
_entity_poly.entity_id
_entity_poly.type
_entity_poly.pdbx_seq_one_letter_code
_entity_poly.pdbx_strand_id
1 'polypeptide(L)'
;WNKLYRTDFLRKNEVRCIPHYLIDDPWFTYQVILRARSCRLLPDCTLFFTYNPQSVTSLKELQGYSEFLTEQYIGTQLLKSGYIHSLTGESFYNGLMLDIMKMSLYHANRVYASACISPEKKRQYLENLLSRHFSYPSHWHLDKNLMKLLPFLLFYMMPMAAKKWLVGFMVNINLKDKVKRWLHF
;
A
#
# COMPACT_ATOMS: atom_id res chain seq x y z
N TRP A 1 7.86 -4.18 9.39
CA TRP A 1 8.46 -3.70 10.65
C TRP A 1 9.38 -4.71 11.35
N ASN A 2 9.15 -6.04 11.29
CA ASN A 2 10.03 -7.06 11.91
C ASN A 2 11.42 -7.18 11.25
N LYS A 3 12.29 -6.20 11.49
CA LYS A 3 13.69 -6.16 11.03
C LYS A 3 14.53 -5.44 12.08
N LEU A 4 15.85 -5.62 12.04
CA LEU A 4 16.78 -4.86 12.88
C LEU A 4 17.12 -3.52 12.22
N TYR A 5 16.99 -2.43 12.99
CA TYR A 5 17.30 -1.09 12.54
C TYR A 5 18.30 -0.44 13.49
N ARG A 6 19.26 0.32 12.95
CA ARG A 6 20.13 1.19 13.77
C ARG A 6 19.28 2.31 14.34
N THR A 7 19.25 2.47 15.67
CA THR A 7 18.45 3.49 16.35
C THR A 7 18.84 4.91 15.92
N ASP A 8 20.14 5.18 15.77
CA ASP A 8 20.61 6.51 15.39
C ASP A 8 20.25 6.85 13.94
N PHE A 9 20.16 5.85 13.06
CA PHE A 9 19.64 6.05 11.71
C PHE A 9 18.17 6.47 11.74
N LEU A 10 17.34 5.80 12.55
CA LEU A 10 15.92 6.14 12.69
C LEU A 10 15.74 7.56 13.22
N ARG A 11 16.48 7.92 14.29
CA ARG A 11 16.44 9.26 14.90
C ARG A 11 16.89 10.34 13.92
N LYS A 12 18.03 10.15 13.26
CA LYS A 12 18.61 11.14 12.34
C LYS A 12 17.74 11.41 11.11
N ASN A 13 17.01 10.40 10.64
CA ASN A 13 16.13 10.54 9.47
C ASN A 13 14.66 10.76 9.85
N GLU A 14 14.38 11.01 11.13
CA GLU A 14 13.05 11.26 11.67
C GLU A 14 12.01 10.19 11.27
N VAL A 15 12.44 8.94 11.21
CA VAL A 15 11.54 7.82 10.91
C VAL A 15 10.64 7.60 12.12
N ARG A 16 9.33 7.84 11.96
CA ARG A 16 8.36 7.75 13.05
C ARG A 16 7.13 6.94 12.67
N CYS A 17 6.59 6.26 13.68
CA CYS A 17 5.24 5.70 13.68
C CYS A 17 4.21 6.84 13.74
N ILE A 18 2.99 6.56 13.26
CA ILE A 18 1.88 7.53 13.36
C ILE A 18 1.14 7.23 14.67
N PRO A 19 1.01 8.20 15.59
CA PRO A 19 0.23 8.00 16.81
C PRO A 19 -1.17 7.47 16.49
N HIS A 20 -1.63 6.49 17.27
CA HIS A 20 -2.96 5.86 17.18
C HIS A 20 -3.21 4.98 15.94
N TYR A 21 -2.25 4.85 15.02
CA TYR A 21 -2.36 3.88 13.93
C TYR A 21 -2.09 2.46 14.46
N LEU A 22 -2.96 1.51 14.11
CA LEU A 22 -2.76 0.08 14.39
C LEU A 22 -1.98 -0.64 13.29
N ILE A 23 -1.90 -0.02 12.11
CA ILE A 23 -1.27 -0.56 10.89
C ILE A 23 -0.30 0.46 10.30
N ASP A 24 0.64 0.91 11.12
CA ASP A 24 1.66 1.90 10.77
C ASP A 24 2.90 1.29 10.09
N ASP A 25 3.01 -0.05 10.11
CA ASP A 25 4.16 -0.77 9.57
C ASP A 25 4.47 -0.49 8.10
N PRO A 26 3.50 -0.24 7.18
CA PRO A 26 3.82 0.09 5.80
C PRO A 26 4.41 1.50 5.71
N TRP A 27 3.90 2.46 6.48
CA TRP A 27 4.43 3.83 6.52
C TRP A 27 5.83 3.88 7.13
N PHE A 28 6.03 3.23 8.28
CA PHE A 28 7.33 3.12 8.92
C PHE A 28 8.36 2.51 7.96
N THR A 29 8.02 1.38 7.33
CA THR A 29 8.91 0.69 6.41
C THR A 29 9.21 1.55 5.17
N TYR A 30 8.23 2.30 4.66
CA TYR A 30 8.40 3.18 3.50
C TYR A 30 9.43 4.28 3.75
N GLN A 31 9.34 4.97 4.90
CA GLN A 31 10.33 5.97 5.32
C GLN A 31 11.73 5.36 5.43
N VAL A 32 11.85 4.18 6.05
CA VAL A 32 13.14 3.49 6.17
C VAL A 32 13.75 3.19 4.81
N ILE A 33 12.98 2.57 3.89
CA ILE A 33 13.50 2.16 2.58
C ILE A 33 14.01 3.38 1.80
N LEU A 34 13.28 4.49 1.83
CA LEU A 34 13.65 5.70 1.09
C LEU A 34 14.85 6.45 1.69
N ARG A 35 15.19 6.21 2.96
CA ARG A 35 16.34 6.83 3.63
C ARG A 35 17.55 5.90 3.72
N ALA A 36 17.35 4.60 3.60
CA ALA A 36 18.40 3.61 3.72
C ALA A 36 19.39 3.69 2.55
N ARG A 37 20.68 3.72 2.87
CA ARG A 37 21.76 3.62 1.87
C ARG A 37 22.31 2.20 1.73
N SER A 38 22.03 1.34 2.68
CA SER A 38 22.40 -0.08 2.66
C SER A 38 21.46 -0.88 3.55
N CYS A 39 21.30 -2.16 3.20
CA CYS A 39 20.66 -3.16 4.05
C CYS A 39 21.51 -4.43 4.03
N ARG A 40 21.40 -5.26 5.06
CA ARG A 40 22.05 -6.57 5.12
C ARG A 40 20.98 -7.64 5.27
N LEU A 41 21.06 -8.64 4.40
CA LEU A 41 20.26 -9.86 4.55
C LEU A 41 21.03 -10.80 5.48
N LEU A 42 20.32 -11.41 6.41
CA LEU A 42 20.89 -12.45 7.24
C LEU A 42 20.91 -13.78 6.48
N PRO A 43 21.80 -14.72 6.85
CA PRO A 43 21.75 -16.08 6.33
C PRO A 43 20.38 -16.72 6.52
N ASP A 44 20.08 -17.74 5.72
CA ASP A 44 18.83 -18.50 5.81
C ASP A 44 18.77 -19.26 7.15
N CYS A 45 18.17 -18.61 8.15
CA CYS A 45 18.01 -19.14 9.49
C CYS A 45 16.76 -18.55 10.16
N THR A 46 16.16 -19.33 11.04
CA THR A 46 15.04 -18.85 11.88
C THR A 46 15.59 -18.10 13.08
N LEU A 47 15.28 -16.81 13.16
CA LEU A 47 15.52 -16.01 14.35
C LEU A 47 14.42 -16.24 15.39
N PHE A 48 14.63 -15.77 16.62
CA PHE A 48 13.59 -15.72 17.64
C PHE A 48 12.38 -14.92 17.13
N PHE A 49 11.21 -15.56 17.10
CA PHE A 49 9.96 -14.93 16.70
C PHE A 49 8.90 -15.12 17.79
N THR A 50 8.01 -14.14 17.90
CA THR A 50 6.83 -14.22 18.76
C THR A 50 5.62 -14.40 17.86
N TYR A 51 4.83 -15.45 18.12
CA TYR A 51 3.54 -15.64 17.47
C TYR A 51 2.45 -15.16 18.40
N ASN A 52 1.71 -14.14 17.96
CA ASN A 52 0.51 -13.68 18.65
C ASN A 52 -0.74 -14.11 17.83
N PRO A 53 -1.49 -15.15 18.26
CA PRO A 53 -2.68 -15.59 17.55
C PRO A 53 -3.81 -14.54 17.55
N GLN A 54 -3.78 -13.62 18.51
CA GLN A 54 -4.71 -12.50 18.62
C GLN A 54 -4.21 -11.26 17.87
N SER A 55 -3.21 -11.42 16.98
CA SER A 55 -2.73 -10.29 16.22
C SER A 55 -3.86 -9.67 15.41
N VAL A 56 -3.81 -8.35 15.37
CA VAL A 56 -4.64 -7.48 14.57
C VAL A 56 -4.76 -8.02 13.14
N THR A 57 -3.67 -8.46 12.52
CA THR A 57 -3.67 -9.02 11.15
C THR A 57 -4.43 -10.35 11.06
N SER A 58 -4.22 -11.27 12.01
CA SER A 58 -4.83 -12.61 12.02
C SER A 58 -6.35 -12.56 12.19
N LEU A 59 -6.86 -11.74 13.12
CA LEU A 59 -8.30 -11.60 13.35
C LEU A 59 -9.01 -10.86 12.19
N LYS A 60 -8.31 -9.96 11.50
CA LYS A 60 -8.86 -9.16 10.38
C LYS A 60 -8.91 -9.88 9.05
N GLU A 61 -8.07 -10.89 8.84
CA GLU A 61 -8.24 -11.77 7.67
C GLU A 61 -9.60 -12.48 7.72
N LEU A 62 -10.12 -12.75 8.93
CA LEU A 62 -11.42 -13.38 9.14
C LEU A 62 -12.59 -12.39 9.08
N GLN A 63 -12.45 -11.18 9.63
CA GLN A 63 -13.58 -10.24 9.81
C GLN A 63 -13.75 -9.19 8.70
N GLY A 64 -12.73 -8.96 7.86
CA GLY A 64 -12.78 -7.91 6.83
C GLY A 64 -12.34 -6.53 7.31
N TYR A 65 -12.47 -5.51 6.45
CA TYR A 65 -12.04 -4.14 6.78
C TYR A 65 -13.13 -3.39 7.54
N SER A 66 -12.79 -2.78 8.68
CA SER A 66 -13.63 -1.79 9.32
C SER A 66 -13.37 -0.38 8.77
N GLU A 67 -14.25 0.58 9.08
CA GLU A 67 -14.09 1.99 8.73
C GLU A 67 -12.78 2.57 9.30
N PHE A 68 -12.54 2.37 10.60
CA PHE A 68 -11.32 2.81 11.28
C PHE A 68 -10.02 2.39 10.57
N LEU A 69 -9.96 1.17 10.06
CA LEU A 69 -8.78 0.67 9.36
C LEU A 69 -8.66 1.20 7.94
N THR A 70 -9.81 1.33 7.29
CA THR A 70 -9.87 1.92 5.96
C THR A 70 -9.31 3.33 5.99
N GLU A 71 -9.65 4.11 7.01
CA GLU A 71 -9.12 5.45 7.23
C GLU A 71 -7.61 5.45 7.44
N GLN A 72 -7.07 4.50 8.21
CA GLN A 72 -5.62 4.37 8.38
C GLN A 72 -4.89 3.98 7.08
N TYR A 73 -5.46 3.09 6.26
CA TYR A 73 -4.89 2.76 4.96
C TYR A 73 -4.93 3.95 4.01
N ILE A 74 -6.04 4.69 3.96
CA ILE A 74 -6.15 5.92 3.17
C ILE A 74 -5.10 6.94 3.63
N GLY A 75 -5.01 7.22 4.93
CA GLY A 75 -4.02 8.15 5.47
C GLY A 75 -2.59 7.71 5.17
N THR A 76 -2.30 6.41 5.23
CA THR A 76 -0.99 5.86 4.84
C THR A 76 -0.68 6.11 3.35
N GLN A 77 -1.64 5.92 2.45
CA GLN A 77 -1.44 6.19 1.02
C GLN A 77 -1.24 7.69 0.74
N LEU A 78 -1.95 8.57 1.46
CA LEU A 78 -1.77 10.02 1.38
C LEU A 78 -0.39 10.43 1.86
N LEU A 79 0.07 9.90 3.00
CA LEU A 79 1.42 10.15 3.52
C LEU A 79 2.49 9.68 2.53
N LYS A 80 2.35 8.47 1.98
CA LYS A 80 3.26 7.96 0.93
C LYS A 80 3.28 8.89 -0.28
N SER A 81 2.11 9.33 -0.75
CA SER A 81 2.00 10.19 -1.93
C SER A 81 2.66 11.55 -1.72
N GLY A 82 2.45 12.18 -0.56
CA GLY A 82 3.12 13.43 -0.19
C GLY A 82 4.63 13.25 -0.04
N TYR A 83 5.07 12.14 0.54
CA TYR A 83 6.48 11.88 0.83
C TYR A 83 7.33 11.70 -0.44
N ILE A 84 6.74 11.26 -1.55
CA ILE A 84 7.46 11.08 -2.81
C ILE A 84 7.45 12.30 -3.72
N HIS A 85 6.75 13.38 -3.35
CA HIS A 85 6.52 14.53 -4.24
C HIS A 85 7.82 15.17 -4.78
N SER A 86 8.87 15.22 -3.96
CA SER A 86 10.17 15.76 -4.36
C SER A 86 11.07 14.79 -5.14
N LEU A 87 10.62 13.56 -5.37
CA LEU A 87 11.42 12.47 -5.96
C LEU A 87 11.05 12.18 -7.42
N THR A 88 10.29 13.06 -8.08
CA THR A 88 9.75 12.82 -9.44
C THR A 88 10.82 12.62 -10.51
N GLY A 89 12.04 13.12 -10.30
CA GLY A 89 13.18 12.95 -11.20
C GLY A 89 14.04 11.72 -10.90
N GLU A 90 13.74 10.98 -9.83
CA GLU A 90 14.55 9.83 -9.42
C GLU A 90 14.25 8.60 -10.28
N SER A 91 15.30 7.84 -10.61
CA SER A 91 15.18 6.65 -11.47
C SER A 91 14.27 5.55 -10.91
N PHE A 92 14.11 5.50 -9.59
CA PHE A 92 13.25 4.54 -8.90
C PHE A 92 11.80 5.03 -8.70
N TYR A 93 11.44 6.25 -9.15
CA TYR A 93 10.13 6.83 -8.90
C TYR A 93 8.97 6.01 -9.48
N ASN A 94 9.17 5.35 -10.63
CA ASN A 94 8.20 4.40 -11.21
C ASN A 94 7.79 3.31 -10.21
N GLY A 95 8.75 2.80 -9.42
CA GLY A 95 8.50 1.80 -8.39
C GLY A 95 7.64 2.34 -7.25
N LEU A 96 7.81 3.62 -6.90
CA LEU A 96 7.03 4.28 -5.85
C LEU A 96 5.58 4.51 -6.28
N MET A 97 5.38 4.97 -7.51
CA MET A 97 4.03 5.08 -8.09
C MET A 97 3.35 3.72 -8.16
N LEU A 98 4.07 2.70 -8.63
CA LEU A 98 3.55 1.34 -8.70
C LEU A 98 3.11 0.83 -7.33
N ASP A 99 3.91 1.04 -6.29
CA ASP A 99 3.54 0.68 -4.90
C ASP A 99 2.24 1.36 -4.48
N ILE A 100 2.15 2.68 -4.62
CA ILE A 100 0.96 3.44 -4.20
C ILE A 100 -0.28 2.99 -4.99
N MET A 101 -0.19 2.88 -6.31
CA MET A 101 -1.33 2.47 -7.16
C MET A 101 -1.77 1.04 -6.88
N LYS A 102 -0.82 0.11 -6.77
CA LYS A 102 -1.09 -1.29 -6.47
C LYS A 102 -1.74 -1.45 -5.10
N MET A 103 -1.18 -0.79 -4.08
CA MET A 103 -1.69 -0.90 -2.71
C MET A 103 -3.04 -0.20 -2.56
N SER A 104 -3.25 0.95 -3.17
CA SER A 104 -4.55 1.62 -3.21
C SER A 104 -5.62 0.74 -3.87
N LEU A 105 -5.31 0.09 -5.00
CA LEU A 105 -6.24 -0.84 -5.64
C LEU A 105 -6.53 -2.07 -4.77
N TYR A 106 -5.50 -2.61 -4.09
CA TYR A 106 -5.66 -3.70 -3.15
C TYR A 106 -6.61 -3.32 -2.00
N HIS A 107 -6.40 -2.15 -1.37
CA HIS A 107 -7.26 -1.69 -0.29
C HIS A 107 -8.68 -1.37 -0.80
N ALA A 108 -8.82 -0.82 -2.00
CA ALA A 108 -10.13 -0.57 -2.62
C ALA A 108 -10.92 -1.87 -2.79
N ASN A 109 -10.27 -2.95 -3.23
CA ASN A 109 -10.86 -4.27 -3.32
C ASN A 109 -11.31 -4.80 -1.94
N ARG A 110 -10.47 -4.66 -0.90
CA ARG A 110 -10.80 -5.05 0.48
C ARG A 110 -11.97 -4.26 1.06
N VAL A 111 -12.02 -2.95 0.82
CA VAL A 111 -13.11 -2.07 1.24
C VAL A 111 -14.42 -2.46 0.57
N TYR A 112 -14.39 -2.68 -0.75
CA TYR A 112 -15.59 -3.07 -1.50
C TYR A 112 -16.14 -4.41 -1.00
N ALA A 113 -15.26 -5.39 -0.77
CA ALA A 113 -15.63 -6.72 -0.29
C ALA A 113 -16.09 -6.76 1.18
N SER A 114 -15.80 -5.72 1.98
CA SER A 114 -16.11 -5.75 3.41
C SER A 114 -17.61 -5.66 3.69
N ALA A 115 -18.13 -6.55 4.52
CA ALA A 115 -19.50 -6.46 5.03
C ALA A 115 -19.66 -5.38 6.13
N CYS A 116 -18.57 -4.95 6.75
CA CYS A 116 -18.56 -4.06 7.91
C CYS A 116 -18.58 -2.56 7.54
N ILE A 117 -18.67 -2.21 6.26
CA ILE A 117 -18.64 -0.82 5.79
C ILE A 117 -19.94 -0.54 5.04
N SER A 118 -20.62 0.55 5.40
CA SER A 118 -21.85 0.94 4.74
C SER A 118 -21.63 1.27 3.25
N PRO A 119 -22.65 1.09 2.38
CA PRO A 119 -22.51 1.40 0.95
C PRO A 119 -22.06 2.84 0.66
N GLU A 120 -22.55 3.81 1.44
CA GLU A 120 -22.18 5.22 1.28
C GLU A 120 -20.71 5.46 1.63
N LYS A 121 -20.24 4.90 2.75
CA LYS A 121 -18.83 4.96 3.15
C LYS A 121 -17.92 4.24 2.16
N LYS A 122 -18.34 3.09 1.62
CA LYS A 122 -17.59 2.40 0.55
C LYS A 122 -17.38 3.31 -0.65
N ARG A 123 -18.42 4.04 -1.08
CA ARG A 123 -18.33 4.98 -2.21
C ARG A 123 -17.29 6.06 -1.95
N GLN A 124 -17.30 6.67 -0.76
CA GLN A 124 -16.33 7.69 -0.34
C GLN A 124 -14.90 7.14 -0.24
N TYR A 125 -14.73 5.98 0.40
CA TYR A 125 -13.41 5.37 0.58
C TYR A 125 -12.80 4.90 -0.76
N LEU A 126 -13.61 4.39 -1.68
CA LEU A 126 -13.16 4.07 -3.03
C LEU A 126 -12.71 5.33 -3.79
N GLU A 127 -13.42 6.45 -3.65
CA GLU A 127 -12.96 7.73 -4.24
C GLU A 127 -11.60 8.12 -3.69
N ASN A 128 -11.42 8.08 -2.37
CA ASN A 128 -10.15 8.45 -1.74
C ASN A 128 -8.99 7.56 -2.18
N LEU A 129 -9.18 6.24 -2.20
CA LEU A 129 -8.14 5.27 -2.57
C LEU A 129 -7.81 5.30 -4.07
N LEU A 130 -8.80 5.47 -4.94
CA LEU A 130 -8.63 5.41 -6.40
C LEU A 130 -8.36 6.80 -7.03
N SER A 131 -8.31 7.83 -6.20
CA SER A 131 -7.83 9.16 -6.58
C SER A 131 -6.31 9.18 -6.61
N ARG A 132 -5.77 9.95 -7.55
CA ARG A 132 -4.33 10.10 -7.67
C ARG A 132 -3.89 11.32 -6.86
N HIS A 133 -3.05 11.07 -5.86
CA HIS A 133 -2.50 12.10 -4.97
C HIS A 133 -0.99 12.33 -5.16
N PHE A 134 -0.42 11.83 -6.27
CA PHE A 134 1.00 11.95 -6.62
C PHE A 134 1.17 12.53 -8.04
N SER A 135 2.33 13.15 -8.27
CA SER A 135 2.72 13.72 -9.56
C SER A 135 3.20 12.64 -10.52
N TYR A 136 3.09 12.90 -11.82
CA TYR A 136 3.81 12.10 -12.82
C TYR A 136 5.32 12.30 -12.70
N PRO A 137 6.14 11.32 -13.12
CA PRO A 137 7.58 11.47 -13.10
C PRO A 137 7.99 12.62 -14.02
N SER A 138 9.07 13.29 -13.68
CA SER A 138 9.68 14.28 -14.56
C SER A 138 10.16 13.60 -15.85
N HIS A 139 10.75 12.39 -15.73
CA HIS A 139 11.25 11.59 -16.84
C HIS A 139 10.82 10.12 -16.67
N TRP A 140 10.38 9.47 -17.75
CA TRP A 140 10.06 8.05 -17.72
C TRP A 140 11.32 7.21 -17.85
N HIS A 141 11.66 6.47 -16.79
CA HIS A 141 12.77 5.53 -16.83
C HIS A 141 12.29 4.17 -17.36
N LEU A 142 12.98 3.63 -18.36
CA LEU A 142 12.76 2.27 -18.88
C LEU A 142 13.33 1.24 -17.89
N ASP A 143 12.60 0.99 -16.80
CA ASP A 143 12.96 0.02 -15.78
C ASP A 143 11.98 -1.16 -15.74
N LYS A 144 12.31 -2.19 -14.95
CA LYS A 144 11.44 -3.37 -14.76
C LYS A 144 10.07 -3.02 -14.16
N ASN A 145 9.91 -1.84 -13.57
CA ASN A 145 8.67 -1.40 -12.95
C ASN A 145 7.75 -0.72 -13.96
N LEU A 146 8.29 -0.08 -15.01
CA LEU A 146 7.49 0.61 -16.03
C LEU A 146 6.47 -0.35 -16.67
N MET A 147 6.90 -1.54 -17.10
CA MET A 147 5.99 -2.52 -17.70
C MET A 147 4.89 -2.97 -16.73
N LYS A 148 5.22 -3.07 -15.44
CA LYS A 148 4.24 -3.40 -14.39
C LYS A 148 3.33 -2.23 -14.05
N LEU A 149 3.78 -1.00 -14.25
CA LEU A 149 3.08 0.25 -13.96
C LEU A 149 2.03 0.59 -15.03
N LEU A 150 2.29 0.26 -16.30
CA LEU A 150 1.38 0.51 -17.43
C LEU A 150 -0.08 0.09 -17.17
N PRO A 151 -0.40 -1.15 -16.74
CA PRO A 151 -1.80 -1.52 -16.49
C PRO A 151 -2.45 -0.69 -15.38
N PHE A 152 -1.68 -0.28 -14.37
CA PHE A 152 -2.19 0.62 -13.32
C PHE A 152 -2.40 2.04 -13.86
N LEU A 153 -1.52 2.56 -14.72
CA LEU A 153 -1.71 3.87 -15.36
C LEU A 153 -2.99 3.89 -16.19
N LEU A 154 -3.18 2.88 -17.04
CA LEU A 154 -4.41 2.72 -17.82
C LEU A 154 -5.64 2.67 -16.91
N PHE A 155 -5.55 1.92 -15.80
CA PHE A 155 -6.63 1.88 -14.83
C PHE A 155 -6.90 3.26 -14.21
N TYR A 156 -5.88 3.99 -13.78
CA TYR A 156 -6.04 5.27 -13.10
C TYR A 156 -6.50 6.41 -14.04
N MET A 157 -6.28 6.27 -15.35
CA MET A 157 -6.81 7.18 -16.38
C MET A 157 -8.32 7.07 -16.60
N MET A 158 -8.96 5.96 -16.19
CA MET A 158 -10.40 5.79 -16.36
C MET A 158 -11.21 6.75 -15.46
N PRO A 159 -12.44 7.12 -15.88
CA PRO A 159 -13.36 7.85 -15.02
C PRO A 159 -13.61 7.14 -13.69
N MET A 160 -13.84 7.91 -12.62
CA MET A 160 -14.01 7.35 -11.27
C MET A 160 -15.14 6.30 -11.18
N ALA A 161 -16.24 6.50 -11.90
CA ALA A 161 -17.34 5.54 -11.98
C ALA A 161 -16.89 4.19 -12.56
N ALA A 162 -16.10 4.20 -13.64
CA ALA A 162 -15.56 2.99 -14.26
C ALA A 162 -14.57 2.26 -13.34
N LYS A 163 -13.70 3.00 -12.64
CA LYS A 163 -12.77 2.44 -11.64
C LYS A 163 -13.51 1.70 -10.54
N LYS A 164 -14.55 2.31 -9.96
CA LYS A 164 -15.38 1.69 -8.92
C LYS A 164 -16.12 0.45 -9.42
N TRP A 165 -16.70 0.54 -10.62
CA TRP A 165 -17.38 -0.60 -11.24
C TRP A 165 -16.44 -1.78 -11.44
N LEU A 166 -15.22 -1.54 -11.95
CA LEU A 166 -14.21 -2.59 -12.12
C LEU A 166 -13.78 -3.20 -10.78
N VAL A 167 -13.59 -2.39 -9.74
CA VAL A 167 -13.31 -2.91 -8.39
C VAL A 167 -14.43 -3.84 -7.92
N GLY A 168 -15.70 -3.43 -8.09
CA GLY A 168 -16.84 -4.27 -7.75
C GLY A 168 -16.91 -5.56 -8.57
N PHE A 169 -16.69 -5.46 -9.88
CA PHE A 169 -16.62 -6.63 -10.77
C PHE A 169 -15.53 -7.61 -10.32
N MET A 170 -14.31 -7.13 -10.02
CA MET A 170 -13.21 -7.97 -9.53
C MET A 170 -13.53 -8.68 -8.22
N VAL A 171 -14.25 -8.03 -7.30
CA VAL A 171 -14.72 -8.66 -6.07
C VAL A 171 -15.77 -9.74 -6.38
N ASN A 172 -16.75 -9.43 -7.23
CA ASN A 172 -17.85 -10.35 -7.55
C ASN A 172 -17.37 -11.65 -8.21
N ILE A 173 -16.35 -11.60 -9.06
CA ILE A 173 -15.77 -12.81 -9.68
C ILE A 173 -14.74 -13.51 -8.78
N ASN A 174 -14.55 -13.02 -7.56
CA ASN A 174 -13.51 -13.38 -6.60
C ASN A 174 -12.11 -13.46 -7.25
N LEU A 175 -11.77 -12.43 -8.03
CA LEU A 175 -10.54 -12.41 -8.83
C LEU A 175 -9.31 -12.59 -7.95
N LYS A 176 -9.29 -11.92 -6.80
CA LYS A 176 -8.18 -11.95 -5.85
C LYS A 176 -7.79 -13.38 -5.46
N ASP A 177 -8.75 -14.22 -5.11
CA ASP A 177 -8.47 -15.60 -4.70
C ASP A 177 -7.98 -16.46 -5.87
N LYS A 178 -8.47 -16.18 -7.08
CA LYS A 178 -8.02 -16.86 -8.31
C LYS A 178 -6.56 -16.53 -8.66
N VAL A 179 -6.13 -15.29 -8.46
CA VAL A 179 -4.74 -14.87 -8.75
C VAL A 179 -3.79 -14.93 -7.57
N LYS A 180 -4.25 -15.16 -6.33
CA LYS A 180 -3.39 -15.21 -5.13
C LYS A 180 -2.23 -16.21 -5.23
N ARG A 181 -2.39 -17.28 -6.03
CA ARG A 181 -1.31 -18.27 -6.31
C ARG A 181 -0.19 -17.75 -7.20
N TRP A 182 -0.48 -16.72 -8.00
CA TRP A 182 0.43 -16.17 -9.02
C TRP A 182 0.94 -14.78 -8.64
N LEU A 183 0.16 -14.05 -7.84
CA LEU A 183 0.44 -12.70 -7.38
C LEU A 183 0.48 -12.68 -5.86
N HIS A 184 1.70 -12.60 -5.30
CA HIS A 184 1.87 -12.21 -3.92
C HIS A 184 1.57 -10.71 -3.80
N PHE A 185 0.47 -10.40 -3.11
CA PHE A 185 0.05 -9.04 -2.79
C PHE A 185 0.85 -8.51 -1.61
#